data_AF-A0A3M7SNP7-F1
#
_entry.id   AF-A0A3M7SNP7-F1
#
_cell.length_a   1.000
_cell.length_b   1.000
_cell.length_c   1.000
_cell.angle_alpha   90.00
_cell.angle_beta   90.00
_cell.angle_gamma   90.00
#
_symmetry.space_group_name_H-M   'P 1'
#
loop_
_entity.id
_entity.type
_entity.pdbx_description
1 polymer ?
#
loop_
_entity_poly.entity_id
_entity_poly.type
_entity_poly.pdbx_seq_one_letter_code
_entity_poly.pdbx_strand_id
1 'polypeptide(L)'
;MEIDGLEDLNKLAEPVKKIEEKWKLVPAYLKVKGLIKQHLDSFNYFTNIEIKNIVKANEKITCQADPNFYIKYLNINVGFPDVEEGFGVSKPITPQECRLRDLTYSAKIIVDIEYTRGSQRVIRNNLVIGRLPIMLRSNRCNLYDKNEPELAKMNECPLDPGGYFITRGTEK
;
A
#
# COMPACT_ATOMS: atom_id res chain seq x y z
N MET A 1 -12.21 18.88 67.75
CA MET A 1 -11.39 18.65 66.54
C MET A 1 -11.69 17.23 66.08
N GLU A 2 -12.82 17.07 65.39
CA GLU A 2 -13.18 15.82 64.73
C GLU A 2 -12.96 15.99 63.23
N ILE A 3 -12.61 14.87 62.61
CA ILE A 3 -11.82 14.73 61.41
C ILE A 3 -12.75 14.77 60.19
N ASP A 4 -12.84 15.93 59.54
CA ASP A 4 -13.66 16.23 58.36
C ASP A 4 -13.16 15.55 57.05
N GLY A 5 -12.36 14.47 57.18
CA GLY A 5 -11.65 13.83 56.06
C GLY A 5 -11.98 12.34 55.85
N LEU A 6 -12.88 11.76 56.66
CA LEU A 6 -13.22 10.33 56.59
C LEU A 6 -14.34 10.00 55.58
N GLU A 7 -15.19 10.97 55.23
CA GLU A 7 -16.30 10.76 54.28
C GLU A 7 -15.83 10.69 52.81
N ASP A 8 -14.73 11.36 52.46
CA ASP A 8 -14.19 11.37 51.10
C ASP A 8 -13.44 10.07 50.71
N LEU A 9 -12.86 9.37 51.69
CA LEU A 9 -12.21 8.07 51.47
C LEU A 9 -13.23 6.98 51.09
N ASN A 10 -14.44 7.04 51.65
CA ASN A 10 -15.50 6.09 51.35
C ASN A 10 -16.08 6.32 49.93
N LYS A 11 -16.15 7.57 49.45
CA LYS A 11 -16.53 7.88 48.06
C LYS A 11 -15.49 7.42 47.03
N LEU A 12 -14.20 7.48 47.38
CA LEU A 12 -13.11 6.99 46.52
C LEU A 12 -13.04 5.45 46.48
N ALA A 13 -13.62 4.78 47.47
CA ALA A 13 -13.72 3.33 47.56
C ALA A 13 -14.98 2.74 46.88
N GLU A 14 -15.87 3.60 46.35
CA GLU A 14 -17.03 3.13 45.59
C GLU A 14 -16.60 2.43 44.29
N PRO A 15 -17.20 1.28 43.94
CA PRO A 15 -16.88 0.59 42.71
C PRO A 15 -17.24 1.48 41.51
N VAL A 16 -16.28 1.64 40.59
CA VAL A 16 -16.48 2.39 39.34
C VAL A 16 -17.74 1.88 38.64
N LYS A 17 -18.69 2.79 38.37
CA LYS A 17 -19.97 2.46 37.69
C LYS A 17 -19.69 1.69 36.40
N LYS A 18 -20.29 0.50 36.26
CA LYS A 18 -20.20 -0.28 35.03
C LYS A 18 -20.91 0.47 33.91
N ILE A 19 -20.15 0.87 32.89
CA ILE A 19 -20.69 1.43 31.65
C ILE A 19 -21.20 0.24 30.82
N GLU A 20 -22.49 -0.06 30.92
CA GLU A 20 -23.12 -1.19 30.20
C GLU A 20 -22.97 -1.09 28.68
N GLU A 21 -22.84 0.12 28.14
CA GLU A 21 -22.77 0.36 26.69
C GLU A 21 -21.34 0.39 26.12
N LYS A 22 -20.30 0.11 26.91
CA LYS A 22 -18.89 0.16 26.46
C LYS A 22 -18.65 -0.71 25.21
N TRP A 23 -19.37 -1.81 25.08
CA TRP A 23 -19.25 -2.73 23.93
C TRP A 23 -19.64 -2.07 22.60
N LYS A 24 -20.53 -1.05 22.59
CA LYS A 24 -20.93 -0.34 21.35
C LYS A 24 -19.78 0.42 20.70
N LEU A 25 -18.74 0.76 21.46
CA LEU A 25 -17.53 1.42 20.96
C LEU A 25 -16.75 0.51 20.01
N VAL A 26 -16.76 -0.81 20.24
CA VAL A 26 -15.98 -1.75 19.42
C VAL A 26 -16.53 -1.83 17.99
N PRO A 27 -17.83 -2.08 17.73
CA PRO A 27 -18.39 -2.02 16.38
C PRO A 27 -18.21 -0.65 15.71
N ALA A 28 -18.37 0.45 16.47
CA ALA A 28 -18.18 1.80 15.93
C ALA A 28 -16.72 2.02 15.49
N TYR A 29 -15.76 1.59 16.30
CA TYR A 29 -14.33 1.66 15.97
C TYR A 29 -13.99 0.79 14.75
N LEU A 30 -14.49 -0.46 14.72
CA LEU A 30 -14.24 -1.40 13.63
C LEU A 30 -14.84 -0.93 12.30
N LYS A 31 -15.97 -0.21 12.31
CA LYS A 31 -16.54 0.38 11.09
C LYS A 31 -15.64 1.46 10.47
N VAL A 32 -14.91 2.23 11.29
CA VAL A 32 -14.07 3.35 10.81
C VAL A 32 -12.64 2.90 10.50
N LYS A 33 -12.07 2.12 11.42
CA LYS A 33 -10.66 1.70 11.37
C LYS A 33 -10.49 0.32 10.75
N GLY A 34 -11.48 -0.56 10.71
CA GLY A 34 -11.31 -1.93 10.20
C GLY A 34 -10.28 -2.75 11.00
N LEU A 35 -10.30 -4.07 10.84
CA LEU A 35 -9.29 -4.94 11.47
C LEU A 35 -7.95 -4.93 10.71
N ILE A 36 -8.00 -4.74 9.39
CA ILE A 36 -6.87 -4.95 8.48
C ILE A 36 -6.27 -3.65 7.93
N LYS A 37 -6.88 -2.52 8.27
CA LYS A 37 -6.47 -1.20 7.76
C LYS A 37 -5.04 -0.82 8.13
N GLN A 38 -4.47 -1.36 9.21
CA GLN A 38 -3.08 -1.11 9.56
C GLN A 38 -2.11 -1.57 8.45
N HIS A 39 -2.36 -2.73 7.86
CA HIS A 39 -1.57 -3.26 6.74
C HIS A 39 -1.77 -2.41 5.48
N LEU A 40 -3.02 -2.07 5.17
CA LEU A 40 -3.36 -1.23 4.01
C LEU A 40 -2.76 0.18 4.12
N ASP A 41 -2.90 0.83 5.27
CA ASP A 41 -2.38 2.17 5.53
C ASP A 41 -0.85 2.19 5.43
N SER A 42 -0.17 1.17 6.00
CA SER A 42 1.28 1.02 5.90
C SER A 42 1.73 0.84 4.45
N PHE A 43 1.07 -0.03 3.69
CA PHE A 43 1.41 -0.27 2.28
C PHE A 43 1.11 0.96 1.39
N ASN A 44 0.00 1.64 1.63
CA ASN A 44 -0.36 2.88 0.94
C ASN A 44 0.66 3.99 1.24
N TYR A 45 1.12 4.10 2.49
CA TYR A 45 2.18 5.03 2.87
C TYR A 45 3.49 4.70 2.15
N PHE A 46 3.86 3.42 2.10
CA PHE A 46 5.06 2.95 1.43
C PHE A 46 5.07 3.31 -0.07
N THR A 47 4.00 2.97 -0.78
CA THR A 47 3.90 3.17 -2.23
C THR A 47 3.79 4.62 -2.66
N ASN A 48 3.23 5.50 -1.81
CA ASN A 48 3.04 6.91 -2.15
C ASN A 48 4.19 7.82 -1.69
N ILE A 49 4.79 7.53 -0.52
CA ILE A 49 5.74 8.43 0.16
C ILE A 49 7.11 7.78 0.30
N GLU A 50 7.23 6.65 1.00
CA GLU A 50 8.55 6.06 1.31
C GLU A 50 9.35 5.69 0.07
N ILE A 51 8.70 5.14 -0.96
CA ILE A 51 9.41 4.77 -2.19
C ILE A 51 10.08 5.99 -2.86
N LYS A 52 9.47 7.17 -2.75
CA LYS A 52 10.04 8.43 -3.25
C LYS A 52 11.18 8.90 -2.37
N ASN A 53 11.07 8.75 -1.06
CA ASN A 53 12.14 9.07 -0.11
C ASN A 53 13.38 8.19 -0.33
N ILE A 54 13.19 6.89 -0.57
CA ILE A 54 14.26 5.93 -0.85
C ILE A 54 15.01 6.31 -2.13
N VAL A 55 14.29 6.65 -3.21
CA VAL A 55 14.91 7.09 -4.47
C VAL A 55 15.62 8.43 -4.31
N LYS A 56 15.04 9.37 -3.55
CA LYS A 56 15.68 10.65 -3.26
C LYS A 56 16.99 10.50 -2.49
N ALA A 57 17.08 9.54 -1.57
CA ALA A 57 18.31 9.24 -0.83
C ALA A 57 19.40 8.65 -1.74
N ASN A 58 19.02 7.96 -2.82
CA ASN A 58 19.93 7.32 -3.78
C ASN A 58 19.84 7.98 -5.17
N GLU A 59 19.65 9.30 -5.20
CA GLU A 59 19.22 9.99 -6.44
C GLU A 59 20.23 9.90 -7.58
N LYS A 60 21.52 9.80 -7.30
CA LYS A 60 22.59 9.88 -8.30
C LYS A 60 23.53 8.68 -8.23
N ILE A 61 23.67 8.01 -9.36
CA ILE A 61 24.62 6.92 -9.58
C ILE A 61 25.75 7.47 -10.47
N THR A 62 26.99 7.32 -10.02
CA THR A 62 28.20 7.73 -10.75
C THR A 62 29.00 6.51 -11.20
N CYS A 63 29.66 6.61 -12.35
CA CYS A 63 30.59 5.59 -12.81
C CYS A 63 32.01 5.90 -12.32
N GLN A 64 32.73 4.89 -11.83
CA GLN A 64 34.14 5.07 -11.44
C GLN A 64 35.08 5.17 -12.65
N ALA A 65 34.73 4.51 -13.76
CA ALA A 65 35.56 4.48 -14.98
C ALA A 65 35.40 5.74 -15.85
N ASP A 66 34.20 6.35 -15.85
CA ASP A 66 33.92 7.59 -16.58
C ASP A 66 33.29 8.62 -15.63
N PRO A 67 34.06 9.60 -15.13
CA PRO A 67 33.57 10.64 -14.24
C PRO A 67 32.48 11.53 -14.85
N ASN A 68 32.39 11.59 -16.19
CA ASN A 68 31.39 12.41 -16.88
C ASN A 68 30.04 11.69 -17.04
N PHE A 69 30.00 10.38 -16.82
CA PHE A 69 28.78 9.59 -16.90
C PHE A 69 28.08 9.48 -15.54
N TYR A 70 26.84 9.98 -15.46
CA TYR A 70 25.97 9.76 -14.31
C TYR A 70 24.54 9.44 -14.75
N ILE A 71 23.83 8.74 -13.87
CA ILE A 71 22.39 8.52 -13.94
C ILE A 71 21.78 9.18 -12.71
N LYS A 72 20.75 10.00 -12.90
CA LYS A 72 19.99 10.65 -11.84
C LYS A 72 18.53 10.25 -11.95
N TYR A 73 17.94 9.79 -10.85
CA TYR A 73 16.50 9.58 -10.76
C TYR A 73 15.79 10.91 -10.46
N LEU A 74 14.80 11.25 -11.29
CA LEU A 74 13.98 12.45 -11.13
C LEU A 74 12.70 12.14 -10.36
N ASN A 75 12.04 11.04 -10.71
CA ASN A 75 10.77 10.65 -10.11
C ASN A 75 10.60 9.13 -10.13
N ILE A 76 9.73 8.63 -9.25
CA ILE A 76 9.33 7.23 -9.17
C ILE A 76 7.84 7.13 -8.87
N ASN A 77 7.16 6.26 -9.61
CA ASN A 77 5.75 5.96 -9.42
C ASN A 77 5.50 4.46 -9.55
N VAL A 78 4.56 3.94 -8.76
CA VAL A 78 4.05 2.59 -8.90
C VAL A 78 2.77 2.63 -9.74
N GLY A 79 2.74 1.87 -10.84
CA GLY A 79 1.57 1.76 -11.70
C GLY A 79 0.44 0.94 -11.08
N PHE A 80 -0.48 0.50 -11.94
CA PHE A 80 -1.53 -0.44 -11.57
C PHE A 80 -1.18 -1.86 -12.04
N PRO A 81 -1.74 -2.91 -11.41
CA PRO A 81 -1.52 -4.29 -11.79
C PRO A 81 -1.94 -4.60 -13.23
N ASP A 82 -0.97 -5.08 -14.00
CA ASP A 82 -1.10 -5.46 -15.39
C ASP A 82 -0.39 -6.80 -15.67
N VAL A 83 -0.75 -7.46 -16.77
CA VAL A 83 -0.06 -8.64 -17.30
C VAL A 83 0.30 -8.40 -18.75
N GLU A 84 1.45 -8.89 -19.18
CA GLU A 84 1.87 -8.86 -20.59
C GLU A 84 1.48 -10.20 -21.24
N GLU A 85 0.53 -10.15 -22.18
CA GLU A 85 -0.05 -11.36 -22.82
C GLU A 85 0.63 -11.70 -24.16
N GLY A 86 1.79 -11.12 -24.43
CA GLY A 86 2.54 -11.26 -25.70
C GLY A 86 2.38 -10.05 -26.63
N PHE A 87 3.27 -9.95 -27.62
CA PHE A 87 3.30 -8.84 -28.60
C PHE A 87 3.36 -7.42 -28.02
N GLY A 88 3.84 -7.28 -26.77
CA GLY A 88 3.99 -5.99 -26.09
C GLY A 88 2.67 -5.36 -25.61
N VAL A 89 1.55 -6.09 -25.66
CA VAL A 89 0.27 -5.60 -25.17
C VAL A 89 0.12 -5.93 -23.68
N SER A 90 -0.04 -4.90 -22.87
CA SER A 90 -0.34 -5.01 -21.44
C SER A 90 -1.83 -4.85 -21.18
N LYS A 91 -2.41 -5.77 -20.40
CA LYS A 91 -3.82 -5.74 -19.99
C LYS A 91 -3.93 -5.63 -18.47
N PRO A 92 -4.88 -4.85 -17.93
CA PRO A 92 -5.16 -4.87 -16.50
C PRO A 92 -5.61 -6.27 -16.08
N ILE A 93 -5.09 -6.74 -14.95
CA ILE A 93 -5.38 -8.09 -14.41
C ILE A 93 -6.18 -7.99 -13.11
N THR A 94 -7.11 -8.92 -12.88
CA THR A 94 -7.82 -9.02 -11.60
C THR A 94 -7.10 -9.99 -10.65
N PRO A 95 -7.28 -9.85 -9.32
CA PRO A 95 -6.66 -10.79 -8.38
C PRO A 95 -7.13 -12.23 -8.62
N GLN A 96 -8.42 -12.45 -8.89
CA GLN A 96 -8.95 -13.76 -9.27
C GLN A 96 -8.25 -14.39 -10.49
N GLU A 97 -7.95 -13.59 -11.51
CA GLU A 97 -7.21 -14.08 -12.68
C GLU A 97 -5.77 -14.50 -12.31
N CYS A 98 -5.12 -13.79 -11.38
CA CYS A 98 -3.82 -14.20 -10.85
C CYS A 98 -3.88 -15.51 -10.07
N ARG A 99 -4.96 -15.74 -9.28
CA ARG A 99 -5.17 -17.01 -8.55
C ARG A 99 -5.30 -18.18 -9.51
N LEU A 100 -6.09 -18.04 -10.57
CA LEU A 100 -6.38 -19.13 -11.52
C LEU A 100 -5.21 -19.46 -12.46
N ARG A 101 -4.35 -18.48 -12.77
CA ARG A 101 -3.25 -18.61 -13.74
C ARG A 101 -1.88 -18.79 -13.09
N ASP A 102 -1.81 -18.98 -11.77
CA ASP A 102 -0.56 -19.04 -11.00
C ASP A 102 0.36 -17.82 -11.21
N LEU A 103 -0.23 -16.64 -11.36
CA LEU A 103 0.51 -15.39 -11.58
C LEU A 103 0.74 -14.62 -10.27
N THR A 104 1.68 -13.68 -10.29
CA THR A 104 1.91 -12.74 -9.19
C THR A 104 1.19 -11.43 -9.49
N TYR A 105 0.27 -11.04 -8.61
CA TYR A 105 -0.45 -9.78 -8.71
C TYR A 105 0.49 -8.61 -8.39
N SER A 106 1.00 -7.97 -9.44
CA SER A 106 2.07 -6.98 -9.35
C SER A 106 1.86 -5.83 -10.33
N ALA A 107 2.43 -4.66 -10.04
CA ALA A 107 2.39 -3.48 -10.89
C ALA A 107 3.81 -3.04 -11.29
N LYS A 108 3.92 -2.35 -12.43
CA LYS A 108 5.19 -1.80 -12.92
C LYS A 108 5.68 -0.65 -12.02
N ILE A 109 6.96 -0.68 -11.67
CA ILE A 109 7.66 0.46 -11.06
C ILE A 109 8.24 1.29 -12.19
N ILE A 110 7.75 2.52 -12.30
CA ILE A 110 8.06 3.44 -13.39
C ILE A 110 8.90 4.59 -12.84
N VAL A 111 10.02 4.88 -13.49
CA VAL A 111 10.92 5.97 -13.11
C VAL A 111 11.21 6.89 -14.27
N ASP A 112 11.51 8.13 -13.92
CA ASP A 112 12.05 9.13 -14.83
C ASP A 112 13.53 9.32 -14.48
N ILE A 113 14.40 9.23 -15.49
CA ILE A 113 15.85 9.35 -15.30
C ILE A 113 16.43 10.46 -16.19
N GLU A 114 17.46 11.10 -15.67
CA GLU A 114 18.37 11.98 -16.40
C GLU A 114 19.73 11.30 -16.45
N TYR A 115 20.33 11.20 -17.63
CA TYR A 115 21.68 10.67 -17.77
C TYR A 115 22.49 11.46 -18.79
N THR A 116 23.82 11.43 -18.66
CA THR A 116 24.73 12.07 -19.61
C THR A 116 25.13 11.12 -20.73
N ARG A 117 25.13 11.61 -21.97
CA ARG A 117 25.70 10.91 -23.13
C ARG A 117 26.75 11.83 -23.76
N GLY A 118 28.01 11.67 -23.36
CA GLY A 118 29.06 12.64 -23.66
C GLY A 118 28.77 13.97 -22.98
N SER A 119 28.72 15.06 -23.76
CA SER A 119 28.44 16.41 -23.23
C SER A 119 26.94 16.74 -23.10
N GLN A 120 26.04 15.88 -23.59
CA GLN A 120 24.60 16.16 -23.58
C GLN A 120 23.90 15.48 -22.40
N ARG A 121 22.95 16.19 -21.80
CA ARG A 121 22.02 15.64 -20.81
C ARG A 121 20.77 15.13 -21.52
N VAL A 122 20.43 13.87 -21.29
CA VAL A 122 19.26 13.21 -21.88
C VAL A 122 18.32 12.81 -20.76
N ILE A 123 17.05 13.22 -20.89
CA ILE A 123 15.99 12.81 -19.98
C ILE A 123 15.18 11.71 -20.67
N ARG A 124 14.94 10.61 -19.95
CA ARG A 124 14.02 9.56 -20.36
C ARG A 124 12.96 9.38 -19.29
N ASN A 125 11.72 9.50 -19.71
CA ASN A 125 10.57 9.32 -18.85
C ASN A 125 9.96 7.93 -19.05
N ASN A 126 9.17 7.48 -18.08
CA ASN A 126 8.38 6.25 -18.15
C ASN A 126 9.19 4.95 -18.32
N LEU A 127 10.38 4.87 -17.72
CA LEU A 127 11.18 3.64 -17.73
C LEU A 127 10.68 2.66 -16.67
N VAL A 128 10.40 1.42 -17.09
CA VAL A 128 10.07 0.34 -16.17
C VAL A 128 11.36 -0.28 -15.64
N ILE A 129 11.56 -0.23 -14.32
CA ILE A 129 12.74 -0.81 -13.65
C ILE A 129 12.45 -2.14 -12.95
N GLY A 130 11.18 -2.50 -12.80
CA GLY A 130 10.79 -3.72 -12.13
C GLY A 130 9.29 -3.79 -11.88
N ARG A 131 8.88 -4.79 -11.10
CA ARG A 131 7.49 -5.00 -10.69
C ARG A 131 7.39 -5.12 -9.17
N LEU A 132 6.37 -4.50 -8.60
CA LEU A 132 6.06 -4.54 -7.17
C LEU A 132 4.77 -5.36 -6.95
N PRO A 133 4.78 -6.40 -6.12
CA PRO A 133 3.54 -7.06 -5.69
C PRO A 133 2.60 -6.04 -5.03
N ILE A 134 1.33 -6.05 -5.44
CA ILE A 134 0.33 -5.12 -4.93
C ILE A 134 -0.55 -5.83 -3.90
N MET A 135 -0.72 -5.19 -2.74
CA MET A 135 -1.59 -5.70 -1.69
C MET A 135 -3.06 -5.55 -2.10
N LEU A 136 -3.88 -6.58 -1.91
CA LEU A 136 -5.30 -6.51 -2.24
C LEU A 136 -6.00 -5.45 -1.39
N ARG A 137 -6.95 -4.72 -2.01
CA ARG A 137 -7.67 -3.56 -1.44
C ARG A 137 -6.80 -2.33 -1.14
N SER A 138 -5.49 -2.33 -1.43
CA SER A 138 -4.66 -1.11 -1.34
C SER A 138 -5.02 -0.09 -2.41
N ASN A 139 -4.54 1.14 -2.29
CA ASN A 139 -4.83 2.23 -3.25
C ASN A 139 -4.27 2.00 -4.67
N ARG A 140 -3.39 1.01 -4.84
CA ARG A 140 -2.86 0.58 -6.15
C ARG A 140 -3.52 -0.68 -6.67
N CYS A 141 -4.45 -1.28 -5.92
CA CYS A 141 -5.19 -2.46 -6.34
C CYS A 141 -6.35 -2.08 -7.27
N ASN A 142 -6.63 -2.92 -8.27
CA ASN A 142 -7.77 -2.75 -9.18
C ASN A 142 -9.14 -2.90 -8.48
N LEU A 143 -9.16 -3.45 -7.25
CA LEU A 143 -10.34 -3.57 -6.39
C LEU A 143 -10.57 -2.36 -5.48
N TYR A 144 -9.67 -1.37 -5.51
CA TYR A 144 -9.81 -0.16 -4.71
C TYR A 144 -11.07 0.60 -5.11
N ASP A 145 -11.87 1.00 -4.11
CA ASP A 145 -13.10 1.80 -4.27
C ASP A 145 -14.16 1.15 -5.19
N LYS A 146 -14.17 -0.18 -5.29
CA LYS A 146 -15.18 -0.93 -6.05
C LYS A 146 -16.38 -1.30 -5.18
N ASN A 147 -17.57 -1.07 -5.73
CA ASN A 147 -18.84 -1.45 -5.10
C ASN A 147 -19.13 -2.94 -5.25
N GLU A 148 -20.03 -3.48 -4.44
CA GLU A 148 -20.42 -4.91 -4.49
C GLU A 148 -20.75 -5.44 -5.90
N PRO A 149 -21.56 -4.77 -6.73
CA PRO A 149 -21.84 -5.27 -8.09
C PRO A 149 -20.61 -5.22 -9.01
N GLU A 150 -19.66 -4.33 -8.78
CA GLU A 150 -18.42 -4.28 -9.56
C GLU A 150 -17.46 -5.41 -9.15
N LEU A 151 -17.37 -5.69 -7.85
CA LEU A 151 -16.61 -6.81 -7.31
C LEU A 151 -17.16 -8.14 -7.80
N ALA A 152 -18.49 -8.28 -7.84
CA ALA A 152 -19.15 -9.47 -8.40
C ALA A 152 -18.77 -9.69 -9.87
N LYS A 153 -18.71 -8.63 -10.69
CA LYS A 153 -18.24 -8.71 -12.09
C LYS A 153 -16.77 -9.13 -12.20
N MET A 154 -15.97 -8.84 -11.19
CA MET A 154 -14.56 -9.23 -11.11
C MET A 154 -14.37 -10.62 -10.46
N ASN A 155 -15.45 -11.31 -10.10
CA ASN A 155 -15.45 -12.58 -9.36
C ASN A 155 -14.74 -12.48 -7.99
N GLU A 156 -14.87 -11.33 -7.32
CA GLU A 156 -14.32 -11.08 -5.99
C GLU A 156 -15.42 -10.97 -4.95
N CYS A 157 -15.12 -11.43 -3.72
CA CYS A 157 -16.06 -11.36 -2.61
C CYS A 157 -16.09 -9.94 -2.00
N PRO A 158 -17.26 -9.31 -1.82
CA PRO A 158 -17.37 -8.02 -1.14
C PRO A 158 -16.87 -8.06 0.31
N LEU A 159 -17.01 -9.21 0.97
CA LEU A 159 -16.60 -9.44 2.35
C LEU A 159 -15.14 -9.84 2.49
N ASP A 160 -14.39 -9.98 1.39
CA ASP A 160 -12.94 -10.18 1.45
C ASP A 160 -12.28 -8.92 2.04
N PRO A 161 -11.63 -9.03 3.21
CA PRO A 161 -11.05 -7.87 3.85
C PRO A 161 -9.77 -7.35 3.17
N GLY A 162 -9.14 -8.14 2.28
CA GLY A 162 -7.87 -7.80 1.64
C GLY A 162 -6.67 -7.79 2.61
N GLY A 163 -5.63 -7.02 2.27
CA GLY A 163 -4.44 -6.88 3.14
C GLY A 163 -3.36 -7.95 2.97
N TYR A 164 -3.48 -8.81 1.97
CA TYR A 164 -2.53 -9.87 1.61
C TYR A 164 -2.08 -9.73 0.15
N PHE A 165 -1.09 -10.53 -0.25
CA PHE A 165 -0.55 -10.56 -1.60
C PHE A 165 -0.90 -11.86 -2.32
N ILE A 166 -0.97 -11.81 -3.66
CA ILE A 166 -1.03 -13.02 -4.49
C ILE A 166 0.32 -13.18 -5.17
N THR A 167 1.03 -14.25 -4.83
CA THR A 167 2.34 -14.59 -5.38
C THR A 167 2.28 -15.98 -5.99
N ARG A 168 2.51 -16.07 -7.31
CA ARG A 168 2.43 -17.34 -8.07
C ARG A 168 1.14 -18.13 -7.77
N GLY A 169 -0.01 -17.47 -7.85
CA GLY A 169 -1.32 -18.06 -7.55
C GLY A 169 -1.65 -18.23 -6.06
N THR A 170 -0.67 -18.13 -5.17
CA THR A 170 -0.86 -18.36 -3.72
C THR A 170 -1.02 -17.06 -2.94
N GLU A 171 -1.97 -17.05 -2.02
CA GLU A 171 -2.21 -15.95 -1.08
C GLU A 171 -1.20 -15.98 0.07
N LYS A 172 -0.59 -14.82 0.38
CA LYS A 172 0.45 -14.67 1.41
C LYS A 172 0.30 -13.40 2.23
#